data_AF-A0A1N7LCE2-F1
#
_entry.id   AF-A0A1N7LCE2-F1
#
_cell.length_a   1.000
_cell.length_b   1.000
_cell.length_c   1.000
_cell.angle_alpha   90.00
_cell.angle_beta   90.00
_cell.angle_gamma   90.00
#
_symmetry.space_group_name_H-M   'P 1'
#
loop_
_entity.id
_entity.type
_entity.pdbx_description
1 polymer ?
#
loop_
_entity_poly.entity_id
_entity_poly.type
_entity_poly.pdbx_seq_one_letter_code
_entity_poly.pdbx_strand_id
1 'polypeptide(L)' 'MVKWLDTDEPVKKEDIEHVEKEFGIRFPKDYAEYAIQNHGGVPDPNSFDFEGRKGAVFERLLSYDETQPHYI' A
#
# COMPACT_ATOMS: atom_id res chain seq x y z
N MET A 1 12.05 8.82 -9.14
CA MET A 1 11.91 8.22 -7.79
C MET A 1 10.55 8.66 -7.28
N VAL A 2 9.70 7.72 -6.88
CA VAL A 2 8.36 8.03 -6.34
C VAL A 2 8.53 8.56 -4.92
N LYS A 3 7.85 9.66 -4.59
CA LYS A 3 7.76 10.14 -3.21
C LYS A 3 6.47 9.61 -2.59
N TRP A 4 6.51 9.32 -1.30
CA TRP A 4 5.30 8.94 -0.56
C TRP A 4 4.93 10.09 0.37
N LEU A 5 3.70 10.56 0.22
CA LEU A 5 3.09 11.63 1.00
C LEU A 5 2.07 11.04 1.96
N ASP A 6 1.75 11.75 3.05
CA ASP A 6 0.72 11.37 4.01
C ASP A 6 0.84 9.91 4.51
N THR A 7 2.08 9.48 4.76
CA THR A 7 2.38 8.16 5.32
C THR A 7 2.06 8.11 6.81
N ASP A 8 1.46 7.02 7.24
CA ASP A 8 1.25 6.67 8.63
C ASP A 8 2.52 6.04 9.23
N GLU A 9 2.48 5.71 10.53
CA GLU A 9 3.57 4.98 11.17
C GLU A 9 3.80 3.62 10.47
N PRO A 10 5.06 3.22 10.23
CA PRO A 10 5.37 1.95 9.60
C PRO A 10 4.74 0.75 10.34
N VAL A 11 4.09 -0.12 9.59
CA VAL A 11 3.62 -1.42 10.10
C VAL A 11 4.72 -2.46 10.06
N LYS A 12 4.53 -3.54 10.79
CA LYS A 12 5.45 -4.67 10.77
C LYS A 12 4.99 -5.70 9.75
N LYS A 13 5.90 -6.62 9.44
CA LYS A 13 5.59 -7.74 8.54
C LYS A 13 4.45 -8.60 9.09
N GLU A 14 4.39 -8.75 10.41
CA GLU A 14 3.37 -9.53 11.10
C GLU A 14 1.95 -8.97 10.89
N ASP A 15 1.82 -7.64 10.74
CA ASP A 15 0.52 -6.98 10.48
C ASP A 15 0.01 -7.33 9.08
N ILE A 16 0.90 -7.33 8.07
CA ILE A 16 0.56 -7.78 6.71
C ILE A 16 0.23 -9.27 6.69
N GLU A 17 1.02 -10.10 7.39
CA GLU A 17 0.77 -11.55 7.48
C GLU A 17 -0.56 -11.87 8.17
N HIS A 18 -0.98 -11.04 9.13
CA HIS A 18 -2.28 -11.14 9.78
C HIS A 18 -3.41 -10.95 8.76
N VAL A 19 -3.38 -9.85 8.02
CA VAL A 19 -4.36 -9.53 6.96
C VAL A 19 -4.39 -10.63 5.88
N GLU A 20 -3.22 -11.08 5.40
CA GLU A 20 -3.15 -12.19 4.43
C GLU A 20 -3.85 -13.46 4.92
N LYS A 21 -3.65 -13.80 6.21
CA LYS A 21 -4.28 -14.97 6.82
C LYS A 21 -5.79 -14.77 7.02
N GLU A 22 -6.21 -13.59 7.46
CA GLU A 22 -7.61 -13.26 7.70
C GLU A 22 -8.42 -13.36 6.41
N PHE A 23 -7.92 -12.76 5.32
CA PHE A 23 -8.61 -12.75 4.03
C PHE A 23 -8.30 -13.97 3.16
N GLY A 24 -7.35 -14.82 3.54
CA GLY A 24 -6.93 -15.99 2.76
C GLY A 24 -6.26 -15.59 1.43
N ILE A 25 -5.56 -14.46 1.41
CA ILE A 25 -4.89 -13.90 0.22
C ILE A 25 -3.36 -13.89 0.41
N ARG A 26 -2.64 -13.53 -0.65
CA ARG A 26 -1.21 -13.18 -0.58
C ARG A 26 -0.94 -11.95 -1.42
N PHE A 27 -0.32 -10.95 -0.82
CA PHE A 27 0.11 -9.76 -1.53
C PHE A 27 1.39 -10.04 -2.34
N PRO A 28 1.60 -9.33 -3.46
CA PRO A 28 2.89 -9.31 -4.14
C PRO A 28 3.99 -8.87 -3.16
N LYS A 29 5.14 -9.54 -3.22
CA LYS A 29 6.24 -9.32 -2.29
C LYS A 29 6.77 -7.89 -2.34
N ASP A 30 6.95 -7.36 -3.54
CA ASP A 30 7.39 -5.98 -3.77
C ASP A 30 6.39 -4.97 -3.19
N TYR A 31 5.10 -5.17 -3.44
CA TYR A 31 4.04 -4.35 -2.86
C TYR A 31 4.10 -4.34 -1.32
N ALA A 32 4.21 -5.51 -0.68
CA ALA A 32 4.27 -5.62 0.77
C ALA A 32 5.50 -4.91 1.36
N GLU A 33 6.66 -5.03 0.71
CA GLU A 33 7.89 -4.32 1.14
C GLU A 33 7.73 -2.80 1.10
N TYR A 34 7.09 -2.26 0.05
CA TYR A 34 6.80 -0.82 -0.04
C TYR A 34 5.73 -0.38 0.97
N ALA A 35 4.70 -1.22 1.19
CA ALA A 35 3.60 -0.95 2.11
C ALA A 35 4.06 -0.88 3.58
N ILE A 36 5.04 -1.70 3.98
CA ILE A 36 5.65 -1.66 5.31
C ILE A 36 6.29 -0.29 5.58
N GLN A 37 7.06 0.22 4.61
CA GLN A 37 7.86 1.44 4.80
C GLN A 37 7.07 2.73 4.61
N ASN A 38 6.02 2.68 3.78
CA ASN A 38 5.24 3.84 3.37
C ASN A 38 3.77 3.60 3.68
N HIS A 39 3.49 3.00 4.84
CA HIS A 39 2.15 2.60 5.27
C HIS A 39 1.14 3.74 5.06
N GLY A 40 0.01 3.45 4.42
CA GLY A 40 -0.99 4.46 4.05
C GLY A 40 -0.55 5.49 2.99
N GLY A 41 0.71 5.53 2.58
CA GLY A 41 1.22 6.63 1.75
C GLY A 41 0.52 6.80 0.40
N VAL A 42 0.36 8.05 -0.01
CA VAL A 42 -0.06 8.48 -1.36
C VAL A 42 1.20 8.68 -2.20
N PRO A 43 1.36 8.03 -3.37
CA PRO A 43 2.52 8.27 -4.20
C PRO A 43 2.42 9.62 -4.93
N ASP A 44 3.55 10.28 -5.12
CA ASP A 44 3.70 11.45 -5.99
C ASP A 44 4.84 11.18 -6.99
N PRO A 45 4.55 11.06 -8.30
CA PRO A 45 3.22 11.20 -8.92
C PRO A 45 2.29 10.03 -8.59
N ASN A 46 1.00 10.32 -8.43
CA ASN A 46 -0.04 9.31 -8.16
C ASN A 46 -0.62 8.68 -9.43
N SER A 47 -0.07 9.00 -10.60
CA SER A 47 -0.54 8.47 -11.87
C SER A 47 0.59 7.84 -12.67
N PHE A 48 0.26 6.77 -13.37
CA PHE A 48 1.19 6.00 -14.17
C PHE A 48 0.52 5.47 -15.43
N ASP A 49 1.33 5.21 -16.45
CA ASP A 49 0.90 4.60 -17.71
C ASP A 49 1.28 3.11 -17.69
N PHE A 50 0.43 2.26 -18.27
CA PHE A 50 0.75 0.87 -18.54
C PHE A 50 0.09 0.41 -19.86
N GLU A 51 0.37 -0.82 -20.29
CA GLU A 51 -0.11 -1.30 -21.58
C GLU A 51 -1.64 -1.21 -21.69
N GLY A 52 -2.11 -0.40 -22.65
CA GLY A 52 -3.54 -0.18 -22.90
C GLY A 52 -4.21 0.89 -22.03
N ARG A 53 -3.51 1.53 -21.07
CA ARG A 53 -4.09 2.58 -20.22
C ARG A 53 -3.10 3.71 -19.92
N LYS A 54 -3.56 4.94 -20.12
CA LYS A 54 -2.84 6.16 -19.71
C LYS A 54 -3.49 6.82 -18.50
N GLY A 55 -2.68 7.45 -17.66
CA GLY A 55 -3.15 8.19 -16.50
C GLY A 55 -3.92 7.32 -15.50
N ALA A 56 -3.50 6.07 -15.30
CA ALA A 56 -4.06 5.24 -14.26
C ALA A 56 -3.66 5.81 -12.90
N VAL A 57 -4.61 5.98 -11.99
CA VAL A 57 -4.37 6.56 -10.67
C VAL A 57 -4.10 5.44 -9.67
N PHE A 58 -2.97 5.54 -8.96
CA PHE A 58 -2.70 4.82 -7.74
C PHE A 58 -2.91 5.79 -6.58
N GLU A 59 -4.07 5.71 -5.92
CA GLU A 59 -4.45 6.67 -4.90
C GLU A 59 -3.54 6.57 -3.67
N ARG A 60 -3.48 5.41 -3.02
CA ARG A 60 -2.86 5.23 -1.70
C ARG A 60 -2.51 3.76 -1.46
N LEU A 61 -1.48 3.52 -0.64
CA LEU A 61 -1.23 2.19 -0.06
C LEU A 61 -2.27 1.83 0.98
N LEU A 62 -2.69 0.56 1.02
CA LEU A 62 -3.64 0.09 2.02
C LEU A 62 -3.10 0.27 3.45
N SER A 63 -4.02 0.47 4.41
CA SER A 63 -3.67 0.37 5.82
C SER A 63 -3.82 -1.06 6.33
N TYR A 64 -2.88 -1.49 7.18
CA TYR A 64 -2.91 -2.78 7.88
C TYR A 64 -3.11 -2.59 9.40
N ASP A 65 -3.35 -1.35 9.82
CA ASP A 65 -3.73 -1.01 11.18
C ASP A 65 -5.25 -0.79 11.25
N GLU A 66 -5.93 -1.64 12.02
CA GLU A 66 -7.39 -1.62 12.23
C GLU A 66 -7.91 -0.30 12.81
N THR A 67 -7.02 0.53 13.38
CA THR A 67 -7.36 1.81 13.96
C THR A 67 -7.29 2.97 12.97
N GLN A 68 -6.71 2.76 11.78
CA GLN A 68 -6.50 3.81 10.78
C GLN A 68 -7.62 3.87 9.74
N PRO A 69 -7.88 5.05 9.16
CA PRO A 69 -8.69 5.16 7.95
C PRO A 69 -8.12 4.28 6.84
N HIS A 70 -8.98 3.69 6.01
CA HIS A 70 -8.59 2.83 4.88
C HIS A 70 -7.90 1.51 5.29
N TYR A 71 -8.20 0.99 6.49
CA TYR A 71 -7.94 -0.41 6.83
C TYR A 71 -8.62 -1.34 5.81
N ILE A 72 -7.92 -2.40 5.41
CA ILE A 72 -8.44 -3.43 4.49
C ILE A 72 -9.17 -4.54 5.23
#